data_AF-C9EI52-F1
#
_entry.id   AF-C9EI52-F1
#
_cell.length_a   1.000
_cell.length_b   1.000
_cell.length_c   1.000
_cell.angle_alpha   90.00
_cell.angle_beta   90.00
_cell.angle_gamma   90.00
#
_symmetry.space_group_name_H-M   'P 1'
#
loop_
_entity.id
_entity.type
_entity.pdbx_description
1 polymer ?
#
loop_
_entity_poly.entity_id
_entity_poly.type
_entity_poly.pdbx_seq_one_letter_code
_entity_poly.pdbx_strand_id
1 'polypeptide(L)'
;SKIFVTSWYTHGLASSYLEGCNFLTVAVSTPADSMGHSLLLLWGPEAQGDLTRWFQLGGLWPFVALHGAFGLIGFMLRQFEIARLVGIRPYNALAFSAPIAVFVSVFLMYPLGQSSWFFAPSFGVAAIFRFLLFLQGFHNWTLNPFHMM
;
A
#
# COMPACT_ATOMS: atom_id res chain seq x y z
N SER A 1 7.57 10.26 4.73
CA SER A 1 7.25 10.14 3.30
C SER A 1 6.31 11.23 2.82
N LYS A 2 5.05 11.27 3.29
CA LYS A 2 4.00 12.27 2.94
C LYS A 2 4.35 13.75 3.14
N ILE A 3 5.46 14.03 3.82
CA ILE A 3 5.88 15.39 4.13
C ILE A 3 6.64 16.01 2.96
N PHE A 4 7.41 15.22 2.21
CA PHE A 4 8.42 15.77 1.30
C PHE A 4 8.41 15.20 -0.12
N VAL A 5 7.75 14.07 -0.36
CA VAL A 5 7.93 13.31 -1.61
C VAL A 5 6.78 13.57 -2.58
N THR A 6 7.12 14.01 -3.79
CA THR A 6 6.20 14.26 -4.90
C THR A 6 5.68 12.98 -5.54
N SER A 7 4.58 13.09 -6.28
CA SER A 7 4.10 12.07 -7.22
C SER A 7 4.01 12.60 -8.65
N TRP A 8 4.71 13.69 -8.95
CA TRP A 8 4.73 14.31 -10.27
C TRP A 8 5.20 13.35 -11.37
N TYR A 9 6.29 12.62 -11.13
CA TYR A 9 6.89 11.73 -12.12
C TYR A 9 6.14 10.39 -12.30
N THR A 10 5.25 10.05 -11.38
CA THR A 10 4.47 8.80 -11.42
C THR A 10 3.01 9.02 -11.83
N HIS A 11 2.41 10.14 -11.42
CA HIS A 11 0.98 10.43 -11.56
C HIS A 11 0.67 11.83 -12.07
N GLY A 12 1.67 12.73 -12.21
CA GLY A 12 1.43 14.15 -12.51
C GLY A 12 0.73 14.89 -11.38
N LEU A 13 0.94 14.48 -10.12
CA LEU A 13 0.25 15.02 -8.94
C LEU A 13 1.24 15.54 -7.89
N ALA A 14 0.88 16.68 -7.27
CA ALA A 14 1.40 17.04 -5.97
C ALA A 14 0.80 16.12 -4.90
N SER A 15 1.62 15.64 -3.96
CA SER A 15 1.18 14.65 -2.97
C SER A 15 1.84 14.79 -1.59
N SER A 16 2.55 15.89 -1.35
CA SER A 16 3.23 16.16 -0.09
C SER A 16 2.90 17.50 0.55
N TYR A 17 3.12 17.62 1.86
CA TYR A 17 2.98 18.90 2.57
C TYR A 17 3.92 19.97 1.97
N LEU A 18 5.12 19.58 1.54
CA LEU A 18 6.08 20.48 0.88
C LEU A 18 5.51 21.11 -0.40
N GLU A 19 4.66 20.38 -1.11
CA GLU A 19 4.00 20.85 -2.34
C GLU A 19 2.66 21.55 -2.07
N GLY A 20 2.28 21.74 -0.80
CA GLY A 20 1.05 22.43 -0.41
C GLY A 20 -0.18 21.52 -0.23
N CYS A 21 -0.02 20.19 -0.26
CA CYS A 21 -1.10 19.29 0.14
C CYS A 21 -1.42 19.43 1.64
N ASN A 22 -2.63 19.05 2.04
CA ASN A 22 -3.05 18.98 3.43
C ASN A 22 -3.18 17.51 3.87
N PHE A 23 -3.54 17.26 5.13
CA PHE A 23 -3.65 15.90 5.68
C PHE A 23 -4.56 14.97 4.84
N LEU A 24 -5.62 15.52 4.25
CA LEU A 24 -6.55 14.76 3.42
C LEU A 24 -5.95 14.42 2.05
N THR A 25 -5.12 15.29 1.49
CA THR A 25 -4.63 15.17 0.10
C THR A 25 -3.21 14.62 -0.02
N VAL A 26 -2.43 14.57 1.07
CA VAL A 26 -1.11 13.93 1.05
C VAL A 26 -1.20 12.42 0.82
N ALA A 27 -0.29 11.87 0.02
CA ALA A 27 -0.22 10.45 -0.27
C ALA A 27 1.22 9.98 -0.51
N VAL A 28 1.48 8.70 -0.25
CA VAL A 28 2.57 7.99 -0.94
C VAL A 28 1.95 7.28 -2.11
N SER A 29 2.14 7.82 -3.31
CA SER A 29 1.49 7.30 -4.52
C SER A 29 2.22 6.10 -5.09
N THR A 30 1.47 5.24 -5.78
CA THR A 30 1.98 4.07 -6.50
C THR A 30 3.02 4.46 -7.56
N PRO A 31 3.95 3.56 -7.93
CA PRO A 31 4.85 3.76 -9.06
C PRO A 31 4.09 3.94 -10.37
N ALA A 32 4.75 4.52 -11.38
CA ALA A 32 4.19 4.64 -12.73
C ALA A 32 3.83 3.27 -13.32
N ASP A 33 2.83 3.20 -14.20
CA ASP A 33 2.40 1.93 -14.82
C ASP A 33 3.52 1.22 -15.59
N SER A 34 4.45 2.00 -16.17
CA SER A 34 5.65 1.48 -16.85
C SER A 34 6.60 0.68 -15.94
N MET A 35 6.45 0.79 -14.62
CA MET A 35 7.24 0.02 -13.65
C MET A 35 6.71 -1.40 -13.46
N GLY A 36 5.53 -1.72 -14.00
CA GLY A 36 4.90 -3.04 -13.85
C GLY A 36 4.78 -3.43 -12.37
N HIS A 37 5.19 -4.66 -12.07
CA HIS A 37 5.26 -5.20 -10.71
C HIS A 37 6.68 -5.23 -10.14
N SER A 38 7.58 -4.36 -10.62
CA SER A 38 8.94 -4.28 -10.07
C SER A 38 8.90 -4.11 -8.55
N LEU A 39 9.75 -4.85 -7.83
CA LEU A 39 9.94 -4.64 -6.39
C LEU A 39 10.49 -3.24 -6.08
N LEU A 40 11.03 -2.56 -7.10
CA LEU A 40 11.56 -1.20 -7.05
C LEU A 40 12.47 -1.04 -5.85
N LEU A 41 13.44 -1.96 -5.71
CA LEU A 41 14.41 -1.93 -4.63
C LEU A 41 15.34 -0.74 -4.82
N LEU A 42 15.79 -0.12 -3.73
CA LEU A 42 16.72 1.02 -3.81
C LEU A 42 18.00 0.65 -4.58
N TRP A 43 18.51 -0.55 -4.36
CA TRP A 43 19.66 -1.13 -5.07
C TRP A 43 19.27 -1.86 -6.38
N GLY A 44 18.01 -1.77 -6.80
CA GLY A 44 17.50 -2.39 -8.01
C GLY A 44 17.95 -1.67 -9.28
N PRO A 45 17.75 -2.28 -10.47
CA PRO A 45 18.19 -1.73 -11.75
C PRO A 45 17.51 -0.40 -12.12
N GLU A 46 16.34 -0.10 -11.54
CA GLU A 46 15.57 1.11 -11.82
C GLU A 46 16.12 2.35 -11.11
N ALA A 47 16.58 2.18 -9.86
CA ALA A 47 17.08 3.26 -9.02
C ALA A 47 18.60 3.29 -8.89
N GLN A 48 19.28 2.15 -9.07
CA GLN A 48 20.75 2.02 -9.09
C GLN A 48 21.44 2.64 -7.86
N GLY A 49 20.79 2.58 -6.69
CA GLY A 49 21.28 3.17 -5.45
C GLY A 49 21.03 4.67 -5.29
N ASP A 50 20.51 5.36 -6.31
CA ASP A 50 20.14 6.77 -6.20
C ASP A 50 18.82 6.93 -5.43
N LEU A 51 18.94 7.39 -4.18
CA LEU A 51 17.80 7.60 -3.28
C LEU A 51 16.81 8.65 -3.80
N THR A 52 17.30 9.73 -4.42
CA THR A 52 16.44 10.81 -4.93
C THR A 52 15.62 10.28 -6.09
N ARG A 53 16.28 9.56 -7.02
CA ARG A 53 15.59 8.94 -8.14
C ARG A 53 14.61 7.88 -7.67
N TRP A 54 14.97 7.08 -6.68
CA TRP A 54 14.09 6.09 -6.10
C TRP A 54 12.80 6.70 -5.53
N PHE A 55 12.89 7.85 -4.85
CA PHE A 55 11.72 8.61 -4.42
C PHE A 55 10.85 9.09 -5.60
N GLN A 56 11.48 9.62 -6.64
CA GLN A 56 10.77 10.10 -7.84
C GLN A 56 10.07 8.96 -8.60
N LEU A 57 10.64 7.75 -8.61
CA LEU A 57 10.06 6.58 -9.26
C LEU A 57 8.92 5.93 -8.46
N GLY A 58 8.58 6.45 -7.27
CA GLY A 58 7.55 5.90 -6.41
C GLY A 58 8.02 4.72 -5.55
N GLY A 59 9.33 4.52 -5.36
CA GLY A 59 9.89 3.41 -4.60
C GLY A 59 9.45 3.33 -3.14
N LEU A 60 9.02 4.46 -2.56
CA LEU A 60 8.42 4.46 -1.23
C LEU A 60 7.12 3.66 -1.14
N TRP A 61 6.38 3.51 -2.24
CA TRP A 61 5.14 2.73 -2.23
C TRP A 61 5.39 1.23 -2.00
N PRO A 62 6.21 0.53 -2.83
CA PRO A 62 6.52 -0.88 -2.56
C PRO A 62 7.31 -1.04 -1.26
N PHE A 63 8.14 -0.06 -0.87
CA PHE A 63 8.78 -0.07 0.45
C PHE A 63 7.76 -0.15 1.58
N VAL A 64 6.77 0.75 1.59
CA VAL A 64 5.72 0.76 2.63
C VAL A 64 4.84 -0.48 2.54
N ALA A 65 4.47 -0.92 1.34
CA ALA A 65 3.62 -2.11 1.15
C ALA A 65 4.30 -3.38 1.65
N LEU A 66 5.56 -3.62 1.26
CA LEU A 66 6.31 -4.83 1.63
C LEU A 66 6.70 -4.82 3.11
N HIS A 67 7.26 -3.72 3.63
CA HIS A 67 7.57 -3.62 5.06
C HIS A 67 6.29 -3.67 5.90
N GLY A 68 5.19 -3.11 5.40
CA GLY A 68 3.87 -3.23 6.02
C GLY A 68 3.40 -4.68 6.13
N ALA A 69 3.49 -5.45 5.03
CA ALA A 69 3.18 -6.88 5.04
C ALA A 69 4.01 -7.66 6.06
N PHE A 70 5.34 -7.50 6.07
CA PHE A 70 6.20 -8.14 7.06
C PHE A 70 5.93 -7.66 8.48
N GLY A 71 5.59 -6.38 8.66
CA GLY A 71 5.18 -5.81 9.95
C GLY A 71 3.90 -6.43 10.48
N LEU A 72 2.90 -6.67 9.61
CA LEU A 72 1.66 -7.37 9.99
C LEU A 72 1.92 -8.82 10.40
N ILE A 73 2.80 -9.53 9.67
CA ILE A 73 3.24 -10.89 10.05
C ILE A 73 3.91 -10.85 11.43
N GLY A 74 4.87 -9.95 11.62
CA GLY A 74 5.56 -9.77 12.91
C GLY A 74 4.60 -9.41 14.04
N PHE A 75 3.57 -8.60 13.77
CA PHE A 75 2.57 -8.24 14.77
C PHE A 75 1.67 -9.43 15.16
N MET A 76 1.23 -10.24 14.20
CA MET A 76 0.48 -11.46 14.50
C MET A 76 1.34 -12.47 15.28
N LEU A 77 2.61 -12.65 14.89
CA LEU A 77 3.56 -13.49 15.61
C LEU A 77 3.77 -13.00 17.04
N ARG A 78 3.89 -11.68 17.24
CA ARG A 78 3.95 -11.06 18.57
C ARG A 78 2.71 -11.34 19.40
N GLN A 79 1.52 -11.30 18.80
CA GLN A 79 0.28 -11.65 19.50
C GLN A 79 0.27 -13.12 19.94
N PHE A 80 0.75 -14.05 19.10
CA PHE A 80 0.93 -15.44 19.47
C PHE A 80 1.95 -15.62 20.59
N GLU A 81 3.10 -14.96 20.49
CA GLU A 81 4.17 -15.01 21.48
C GLU A 81 3.67 -14.53 22.86
N ILE A 82 3.01 -13.37 22.91
CA ILE A 82 2.43 -12.84 24.15
C ILE A 82 1.37 -13.80 24.69
N ALA A 83 0.47 -14.31 23.85
CA ALA A 83 -0.56 -15.25 24.29
C ALA A 83 0.06 -16.52 24.91
N ARG A 84 1.12 -17.05 24.30
CA ARG A 84 1.87 -18.20 24.81
C ARG A 84 2.58 -17.89 26.12
N LEU A 85 3.26 -16.75 26.24
CA LEU A 85 4.00 -16.35 27.44
C LEU A 85 3.08 -16.09 28.64
N VAL A 86 1.89 -15.53 28.40
CA VAL A 86 0.88 -15.27 29.45
C VAL A 86 0.04 -16.51 29.76
N GLY A 87 -0.03 -17.49 28.84
CA GLY A 87 -0.84 -18.70 29.01
C GLY A 87 -2.32 -18.52 28.66
N ILE A 88 -2.65 -17.56 27.78
CA ILE A 88 -4.01 -17.33 27.28
C ILE A 88 -4.21 -17.93 25.89
N ARG A 89 -5.46 -18.19 25.52
CA ARG A 89 -5.80 -18.67 24.17
C ARG A 89 -5.53 -17.55 23.14
N PRO A 90 -4.92 -17.85 21.98
CA PRO A 90 -4.47 -16.84 21.03
C PRO A 90 -5.57 -16.31 20.09
N TYR A 91 -6.81 -16.16 20.55
CA TYR A 91 -7.93 -15.74 19.68
C TYR A 91 -7.75 -14.33 19.09
N ASN A 92 -7.03 -13.44 19.78
CA ASN A 92 -6.68 -12.13 19.22
C ASN A 92 -5.78 -12.25 17.97
N ALA A 93 -4.81 -13.17 17.98
CA ALA A 93 -3.98 -13.44 16.81
C ALA A 93 -4.79 -14.03 15.66
N LEU A 94 -5.73 -14.93 15.97
CA LEU A 94 -6.64 -15.50 14.97
C LEU A 94 -7.56 -14.44 14.35
N ALA A 95 -8.14 -13.53 15.17
CA ALA A 95 -8.94 -12.42 14.67
C ALA A 95 -8.12 -11.46 13.80
N PHE A 96 -6.83 -11.29 14.09
CA PHE A 96 -5.92 -10.45 13.30
C PHE A 96 -5.61 -11.00 11.90
N SER A 97 -6.00 -12.25 11.59
CA SER A 97 -5.95 -12.77 10.22
C SER A 97 -6.81 -11.98 9.24
N ALA A 98 -7.93 -11.39 9.68
CA ALA A 98 -8.80 -10.57 8.82
C ALA A 98 -8.10 -9.28 8.32
N PRO A 99 -7.47 -8.45 9.17
CA PRO A 99 -6.61 -7.36 8.72
C PRO A 99 -5.52 -7.78 7.73
N ILE A 100 -4.86 -8.93 7.96
CA ILE A 100 -3.83 -9.46 7.04
C ILE A 100 -4.46 -9.81 5.69
N ALA A 101 -5.60 -10.51 5.68
CA ALA A 101 -6.29 -10.88 4.46
C ALA A 101 -6.71 -9.65 3.65
N VAL A 102 -7.23 -8.60 4.29
CA VAL A 102 -7.57 -7.34 3.62
C VAL A 102 -6.33 -6.66 3.05
N PHE A 103 -5.25 -6.55 3.83
CA PHE A 103 -4.02 -5.90 3.36
C PHE A 103 -3.40 -6.66 2.17
N VAL A 104 -3.25 -7.97 2.28
CA VAL A 104 -2.66 -8.81 1.23
C VAL A 104 -3.53 -8.82 -0.02
N SER A 105 -4.86 -8.95 0.11
CA SER A 105 -5.75 -8.96 -1.04
C SER A 105 -5.78 -7.62 -1.78
N VAL A 106 -5.83 -6.50 -1.06
CA VAL A 106 -6.00 -5.16 -1.67
C VAL A 106 -4.68 -4.53 -2.12
N PHE A 107 -3.62 -4.65 -1.33
CA PHE A 107 -2.33 -3.98 -1.64
C PHE A 107 -1.35 -4.87 -2.39
N LEU A 108 -1.53 -6.19 -2.42
CA LEU A 108 -0.64 -7.11 -3.14
C LEU A 108 -1.38 -7.86 -4.26
N MET A 109 -2.41 -8.65 -3.92
CA MET A 109 -3.06 -9.53 -4.92
C MET A 109 -3.81 -8.73 -5.99
N TYR A 110 -4.58 -7.71 -5.59
CA TYR A 110 -5.33 -6.88 -6.52
C TYR A 110 -4.42 -6.28 -7.60
N PRO A 111 -3.36 -5.50 -7.29
CA PRO A 111 -2.49 -4.94 -8.32
C PRO A 111 -1.66 -6.00 -9.07
N LEU A 112 -1.30 -7.12 -8.45
CA LEU A 112 -0.66 -8.25 -9.15
C LEU A 112 -1.58 -8.87 -10.21
N GLY A 113 -2.89 -8.82 -10.00
CA GLY A 113 -3.91 -9.19 -11.00
C GLY A 113 -4.21 -8.09 -12.03
N GLN A 114 -3.68 -6.87 -11.84
CA GLN A 114 -3.73 -5.77 -12.82
C GLN A 114 -2.40 -5.66 -13.58
N SER A 115 -2.25 -4.65 -14.43
CA SER A 115 -1.02 -4.45 -15.21
C SER A 115 0.21 -4.10 -14.36
N SER A 116 0.03 -3.42 -13.24
CA SER A 116 1.14 -2.90 -12.43
C SER A 116 0.72 -2.48 -11.02
N TRP A 117 1.70 -2.11 -10.20
CA TRP A 117 1.46 -1.45 -8.91
C TRP A 117 0.69 -0.13 -9.03
N PHE A 118 0.68 0.52 -10.19
CA PHE A 118 -0.01 1.80 -10.41
C PHE A 118 -1.48 1.77 -9.98
N PHE A 119 -2.14 0.63 -10.21
CA PHE A 119 -3.55 0.40 -9.91
C PHE A 119 -3.85 0.05 -8.45
N ALA A 120 -2.81 -0.19 -7.64
CA ALA A 120 -3.00 -0.39 -6.21
C ALA A 120 -3.51 0.91 -5.54
N PRO A 121 -4.09 0.83 -4.33
CA PRO A 121 -4.39 2.02 -3.58
C PRO A 121 -3.09 2.74 -3.18
N SER A 122 -3.04 4.04 -3.45
CA SER A 122 -1.99 4.91 -2.93
C SER A 122 -2.26 5.22 -1.44
N PHE A 123 -1.20 5.32 -0.63
CA PHE A 123 -1.35 5.50 0.82
C PHE A 123 -1.68 6.96 1.17
N GLY A 124 -2.94 7.37 1.05
CA GLY A 124 -3.42 8.73 1.36
C GLY A 124 -4.94 8.78 1.51
N VAL A 125 -5.48 9.74 2.24
CA VAL A 125 -6.94 9.76 2.54
C VAL A 125 -7.76 9.94 1.26
N ALA A 126 -7.52 11.03 0.52
CA ALA A 126 -8.18 11.27 -0.77
C ALA A 126 -7.82 10.20 -1.82
N ALA A 127 -6.62 9.65 -1.75
CA ALA A 127 -6.19 8.57 -2.65
C ALA A 127 -7.01 7.27 -2.46
N ILE A 128 -7.35 6.91 -1.21
CA ILE A 128 -8.26 5.80 -0.93
C ILE A 128 -9.68 6.11 -1.41
N PHE A 129 -10.18 7.34 -1.24
CA PHE A 129 -11.49 7.71 -1.82
C PHE A 129 -11.51 7.58 -3.34
N ARG A 130 -10.44 8.01 -4.02
CA ARG A 130 -10.27 7.80 -5.47
C ARG A 130 -10.28 6.31 -5.82
N PHE A 131 -9.66 5.46 -5.01
CA PHE A 131 -9.68 4.01 -5.22
C PHE A 131 -11.08 3.40 -5.06
N LEU A 132 -11.87 3.84 -4.07
CA LEU A 132 -13.26 3.39 -3.91
C LEU A 132 -14.13 3.76 -5.12
N LEU A 133 -14.00 4.99 -5.60
CA LEU A 133 -14.73 5.45 -6.79
C LEU A 133 -14.27 4.71 -8.06
N PHE A 134 -12.97 4.41 -8.16
CA PHE A 134 -12.43 3.56 -9.23
C PHE A 134 -13.03 2.15 -9.19
N LEU A 135 -13.05 1.51 -8.03
CA LEU A 135 -13.69 0.19 -7.88
C LEU A 135 -15.17 0.22 -8.24
N GLN A 136 -15.91 1.25 -7.82
CA GLN A 136 -17.31 1.36 -8.22
C GLN A 136 -17.46 1.59 -9.73
N GLY A 137 -16.70 2.51 -10.31
CA GLY A 137 -16.83 2.88 -11.72
C GLY A 137 -16.38 1.78 -12.70
N PHE A 138 -15.37 1.00 -12.34
CA PHE A 138 -14.77 -0.01 -13.22
C PHE A 138 -15.15 -1.45 -12.87
N HIS A 139 -15.51 -1.74 -11.61
CA HIS A 139 -15.81 -3.10 -11.14
C HIS A 139 -17.22 -3.25 -10.57
N ASN A 140 -18.03 -2.18 -10.54
CA ASN A 140 -19.36 -2.16 -9.94
C ASN A 140 -19.40 -2.84 -8.56
N TRP A 141 -18.40 -2.50 -7.73
CA TRP A 141 -18.04 -3.28 -6.55
C TRP A 141 -19.15 -3.39 -5.50
N THR A 142 -20.07 -2.42 -5.45
CA THR A 142 -21.25 -2.48 -4.57
C THR A 142 -22.21 -3.63 -4.89
N LEU A 143 -22.18 -4.19 -6.12
CA LEU A 143 -22.97 -5.37 -6.49
C LEU A 143 -22.27 -6.71 -6.20
N ASN A 144 -21.02 -6.69 -5.73
CA ASN A 144 -20.32 -7.94 -5.42
C ASN A 144 -20.84 -8.52 -4.08
N PRO A 145 -21.37 -9.76 -4.05
CA PRO A 145 -21.89 -10.35 -2.82
C PRO A 145 -20.80 -10.58 -1.76
N PHE A 146 -19.52 -10.74 -2.14
CA PHE A 146 -18.42 -10.81 -1.18
C PHE A 146 -18.13 -9.47 -0.50
N HIS A 147 -18.41 -8.34 -1.16
CA HIS A 147 -18.30 -7.02 -0.55
C HIS A 147 -19.50 -6.71 0.37
N MET A 148 -20.64 -7.37 0.16
CA MET A 148 -21.83 -7.21 1.00
C MET A 148 -21.73 -7.98 2.34
N MET A 149 -20.94 -9.05 2.40
CA MET A 149 -20.71 -9.87 3.60
C MET A 149 -19.65 -9.24 4.51
#